data_AF-A0A804HS71-F1
#
_entry.id   AF-A0A804HS71-F1
#
_cell.length_a   1.000
_cell.length_b   1.000
_cell.length_c   1.000
_cell.angle_alpha   90.00
_cell.angle_beta   90.00
_cell.angle_gamma   90.00
#
_symmetry.space_group_name_H-M   'P 1'
#
loop_
_entity.id
_entity.type
_entity.pdbx_description
1 polymer ?
#
loop_
_entity_poly.entity_id
_entity_poly.type
_entity_poly.pdbx_seq_one_letter_code
_entity_poly.pdbx_strand_id
1 'polypeptide(L)' 'MELYSDVVPKTAENFRALCTGERGVGRSGKPLHYKGTRYHRA' A
#
# COMPACT_ATOMS: atom_id res chain seq x y z
N MET A 1 8.61 8.69 4.53
CA MET A 1 7.35 9.39 4.19
C MET A 1 6.45 9.29 5.41
N GLU A 2 5.84 10.40 5.80
CA GLU A 2 4.82 10.43 6.85
C GLU A 2 3.42 10.39 6.18
N LEU A 3 2.45 9.77 6.85
CA LEU A 3 1.07 9.67 6.36
C LEU A 3 0.15 10.44 7.30
N TYR A 4 -0.79 11.20 6.74
CA TYR A 4 -1.81 11.95 7.48
C TYR A 4 -2.91 11.02 8.02
N SER A 5 -2.56 10.15 8.96
CA SER A 5 -3.48 9.16 9.55
C SER A 5 -4.53 9.79 10.45
N ASP A 6 -4.26 10.97 11.00
CA ASP A 6 -5.19 11.80 11.77
C ASP A 6 -6.31 12.38 10.89
N VAL A 7 -6.00 12.74 9.63
CA VAL A 7 -6.96 13.31 8.69
C VAL A 7 -7.66 12.22 7.86
N VAL A 8 -6.90 11.24 7.35
CA VAL A 8 -7.39 10.20 6.43
C VAL A 8 -6.98 8.78 6.88
N PRO A 9 -7.47 8.31 8.05
CA PRO A 9 -6.97 7.08 8.68
C PRO A 9 -7.05 5.84 7.77
N LYS A 10 -8.17 5.68 7.06
CA LYS A 10 -8.38 4.51 6.18
C LYS A 10 -7.41 4.49 4.98
N THR A 11 -7.18 5.66 4.38
CA THR A 11 -6.28 5.79 3.22
C THR A 11 -4.83 5.64 3.63
N ALA A 12 -4.43 6.28 4.74
CA ALA A 12 -3.11 6.15 5.32
C ALA A 12 -2.80 4.69 5.66
N GLU A 13 -3.72 4.01 6.33
CA GLU A 13 -3.55 2.61 6.72
C GLU A 13 -3.49 1.66 5.50
N ASN A 14 -4.28 1.91 4.46
CA ASN A 14 -4.20 1.15 3.21
C ASN A 14 -2.82 1.32 2.54
N PHE A 15 -2.33 2.55 2.42
CA PHE A 15 -1.01 2.81 1.84
C PHE A 15 0.11 2.18 2.68
N ARG A 16 0.04 2.32 4.01
CA ARG A 16 0.99 1.69 4.95
C ARG A 16 1.05 0.17 4.74
N ALA A 17 -0.10 -0.48 4.73
CA ALA A 17 -0.18 -1.94 4.55
C ALA A 17 0.36 -2.38 3.18
N LEU A 18 0.14 -1.61 2.11
CA LEU A 18 0.73 -1.88 0.79
C LEU A 18 2.23 -1.60 0.75
N CYS A 19 2.80 -0.78 1.65
CA CYS A 19 4.25 -0.60 1.77
C CYS A 19 4.92 -1.74 2.54
N THR A 20 4.28 -2.29 3.57
CA THR A 20 4.82 -3.39 4.39
C THR A 20 4.55 -4.76 3.78
N GLY A 21 3.44 -4.92 3.04
CA GLY A 21 3.00 -6.21 2.51
C GLY A 21 2.33 -7.09 3.56
N GLU A 22 2.01 -6.56 4.75
CA GLU A 22 1.50 -7.34 5.89
C GLU A 22 0.15 -8.04 5.62
N ARG A 23 -0.58 -7.62 4.59
CA ARG A 23 -1.89 -8.19 4.20
C ARG A 23 -1.81 -9.37 3.23
N GLY A 24 -0.60 -9.84 2.89
CA GLY A 24 -0.42 -11.07 2.12
C GLY A 24 -0.93 -10.98 0.68
N VAL A 25 -1.68 -11.98 0.22
CA VAL A 25 -2.16 -12.08 -1.17
C VAL A 25 -3.61 -11.60 -1.28
N GLY A 26 -3.86 -10.71 -2.23
CA GLY A 26 -5.19 -10.17 -2.49
C GLY A 26 -6.05 -11.10 -3.36
N ARG A 27 -7.32 -10.72 -3.55
CA ARG A 27 -8.28 -11.48 -4.39
C ARG A 27 -7.82 -11.68 -5.84
N SER A 28 -6.94 -10.82 -6.34
CA SER A 28 -6.34 -10.93 -7.67
C SER A 28 -5.22 -11.99 -7.76
N GLY A 29 -4.93 -12.71 -6.67
CA GLY A 29 -3.82 -13.66 -6.59
C GLY A 29 -2.44 -13.01 -6.53
N LYS A 30 -2.37 -11.67 -6.43
CA LYS A 30 -1.12 -10.92 -6.33
C LYS A 30 -0.84 -10.47 -4.89
N PRO A 31 0.44 -10.41 -4.48
CA PRO A 31 0.80 -9.81 -3.20
C PRO A 31 0.30 -8.37 -3.11
N LEU A 32 -0.30 -8.01 -1.97
CA LEU A 32 -0.69 -6.65 -1.63
C LEU A 32 0.53 -5.87 -1.16
N HIS A 33 1.47 -5.63 -2.08
CA HIS A 33 2.76 -5.01 -1.79
C HIS A 33 3.26 -4.15 -2.95
N TYR A 34 3.81 -2.98 -2.65
CA TYR A 34 4.41 -2.09 -3.65
C TYR A 34 5.83 -2.51 -4.05
N LYS A 35 6.49 -3.42 -3.33
CA LYS A 35 7.86 -3.85 -3.67
C LYS A 35 7.90 -4.44 -5.09
N GLY A 36 8.79 -3.89 -5.91
CA GLY A 36 8.96 -4.31 -7.31
C GLY A 36 7.94 -3.71 -8.29
N THR A 37 7.02 -2.86 -7.84
CA THR A 37 6.18 -2.07 -8.75
C THR A 37 7.00 -0.96 -9.42
N ARG A 38 6.60 -0.58 -10.64
CA ARG A 38 7.28 0.45 -11.44
C ARG A 38 6.44 1.72 -11.47
N TYR A 39 7.08 2.88 -11.51
CA TYR A 39 6.40 4.10 -11.93
C TYR A 39 6.07 3.98 -13.42
N HIS A 40 4.80 3.82 -13.74
CA HIS A 40 4.33 3.63 -15.12
C HIS A 40 4.22 4.95 -15.89
N ARG A 41 4.30 6.08 -15.18
CA ARG A 41 4.27 7.44 -15.72
C ARG A 41 5.08 8.35 -14.82
N ALA A 42 5.88 9.22 -15.44
CA ALA A 42 6.63 10.31 -14.81
C ALA A 42 5.90 11.64 -15.04
#